data_AF-A0A0N7LAP0-F1
#
_entry.id   AF-A0A0N7LAP0-F1
#
_cell.length_a   1.000
_cell.length_b   1.000
_cell.length_c   1.000
_cell.angle_alpha   90.00
_cell.angle_beta   90.00
_cell.angle_gamma   90.00
#
_symmetry.space_group_name_H-M   'P 1'
#
loop_
_entity.id
_entity.type
_entity.pdbx_description
1 polymer ?
#
loop_
_entity_poly.entity_id
_entity_poly.type
_entity_poly.pdbx_seq_one_letter_code
_entity_poly.pdbx_strand_id
1 'polypeptide(L)'
;MRLASYPNVAKLAAQKVASGEVDRALLVCGTGLGVAISANKVKGVRAVTAHDPFSVERSVLSNNAQVLCFGQRVVGLELARNLAKGWLGHVWDPNSPSAAKVDAICAIEEN
;
A
#
# COMPACT_ATOMS: atom_id res chain seq x y z
N MET A 1 11.14 1.40 22.63
CA MET A 1 10.37 0.63 21.61
C MET A 1 11.35 0.14 20.54
N ARG A 2 11.63 -1.16 20.47
CA ARG A 2 12.56 -1.72 19.47
C ARG A 2 11.82 -1.76 18.12
N LEU A 3 12.23 -0.95 17.14
CA LEU A 3 11.76 -1.00 15.73
C LEU A 3 12.17 -2.30 15.00
N ALA A 4 12.43 -3.38 15.72
CA ALA A 4 13.35 -4.45 15.29
C ALA A 4 12.80 -5.43 14.26
N SER A 5 11.52 -5.35 13.88
CA SER A 5 10.95 -6.23 12.88
C SER A 5 10.05 -5.46 11.91
N TYR A 6 10.12 -5.83 10.62
CA TYR A 6 9.32 -5.21 9.58
C TYR A 6 7.79 -5.21 9.88
N PRO A 7 7.20 -6.18 10.62
CA PRO A 7 5.79 -6.11 10.99
C PRO A 7 5.46 -4.93 11.90
N ASN A 8 6.35 -4.58 12.85
CA ASN A 8 6.11 -3.46 13.77
C ASN A 8 6.14 -2.11 13.03
N VAL A 9 7.08 -1.96 12.09
CA VAL A 9 7.18 -0.75 11.25
C VAL A 9 5.97 -0.65 10.32
N ALA A 10 5.60 -1.75 9.66
CA ALA A 10 4.44 -1.79 8.78
C ALA A 10 3.13 -1.50 9.51
N LYS A 11 2.94 -2.09 10.71
CA LYS A 11 1.78 -1.81 11.57
C LYS A 11 1.71 -0.34 11.95
N LEU A 12 2.82 0.25 12.39
CA LEU A 12 2.83 1.67 12.79
C LEU A 12 2.43 2.58 11.63
N ALA A 13 3.02 2.38 10.44
CA ALA A 13 2.67 3.17 9.26
C ALA A 13 1.20 2.97 8.84
N ALA A 14 0.72 1.72 8.85
CA ALA A 14 -0.65 1.38 8.52
C ALA A 14 -1.65 1.99 9.53
N GLN A 15 -1.33 2.03 10.83
CA GLN A 15 -2.15 2.68 11.84
C GLN A 15 -2.26 4.19 11.60
N LYS A 16 -1.17 4.86 11.20
CA LYS A 16 -1.21 6.28 10.85
C LYS A 16 -2.13 6.53 9.65
N VAL A 17 -2.02 5.70 8.62
CA VAL A 17 -2.93 5.75 7.45
C VAL A 17 -4.38 5.53 7.87
N ALA A 18 -4.67 4.48 8.65
CA ALA A 18 -6.03 4.16 9.09
C ALA A 18 -6.65 5.26 9.96
N SER A 19 -5.83 5.95 10.77
CA SER A 19 -6.28 7.06 11.62
C SER A 19 -6.47 8.39 10.86
N GLY A 20 -6.02 8.48 9.62
CA GLY A 20 -5.99 9.75 8.87
C GLY A 20 -4.88 10.71 9.29
N GLU A 21 -3.92 10.31 10.14
CA GLU A 21 -2.73 11.12 10.45
C GLU A 21 -1.87 11.38 9.20
N VAL A 22 -1.87 10.42 8.26
CA VAL A 22 -1.23 10.54 6.96
C VAL A 22 -2.14 9.96 5.88
N ASP A 23 -2.06 10.49 4.66
CA ASP A 23 -2.88 9.99 3.54
C ASP A 23 -2.40 8.63 3.02
N ARG A 24 -1.08 8.43 3.03
CA ARG A 24 -0.40 7.32 2.34
C ARG A 24 0.90 6.91 3.01
N ALA A 25 1.36 5.68 2.76
CA ALA A 25 2.68 5.20 3.20
C ALA A 25 3.40 4.39 2.11
N LEU A 26 4.73 4.57 2.00
CA LEU A 26 5.62 3.73 1.21
C LEU A 26 6.47 2.87 2.14
N LEU A 27 6.39 1.55 2.01
CA LEU A 27 7.15 0.59 2.82
C LEU A 27 8.15 -0.17 1.96
N VAL A 28 9.30 -0.51 2.52
CA VAL A 28 10.35 -1.24 1.80
C VAL A 28 10.87 -2.38 2.67
N CYS A 29 10.91 -3.59 2.13
CA CYS A 29 11.65 -4.72 2.72
C CYS A 29 12.39 -5.52 1.64
N GLY A 30 12.82 -6.75 1.92
CA GLY A 30 13.51 -7.60 0.93
C GLY A 30 12.71 -7.76 -0.37
N THR A 31 11.46 -8.22 -0.27
CA THR A 31 10.57 -8.48 -1.41
C THR A 31 9.35 -7.56 -1.49
N GLY A 32 9.10 -6.75 -0.45
CA GLY A 32 7.86 -5.98 -0.29
C GLY A 32 6.70 -6.79 0.31
N LEU A 33 6.72 -8.12 0.17
CA LEU A 33 5.61 -8.99 0.57
C LEU A 33 5.33 -8.94 2.08
N GLY A 34 6.37 -9.08 2.91
CA GLY A 34 6.20 -9.15 4.37
C GLY A 34 5.61 -7.87 4.97
N VAL A 35 5.99 -6.70 4.44
CA VAL A 35 5.45 -5.42 4.90
C VAL A 35 4.03 -5.21 4.40
N ALA A 36 3.69 -5.62 3.18
CA ALA A 36 2.32 -5.59 2.68
C ALA A 36 1.39 -6.49 3.51
N ILE A 37 1.78 -7.75 3.74
CA ILE A 37 1.02 -8.70 4.58
C ILE A 37 0.79 -8.14 5.98
N SER A 38 1.82 -7.51 6.57
CA SER A 38 1.73 -6.94 7.92
C SER A 38 0.84 -5.69 7.98
N ALA A 39 0.96 -4.79 7.00
CA ALA A 39 0.15 -3.58 6.91
C ALA A 39 -1.35 -3.90 6.70
N ASN A 40 -1.66 -4.89 5.87
CA ASN A 40 -3.03 -5.38 5.65
C ASN A 40 -3.68 -6.04 6.89
N LYS A 41 -2.96 -6.18 8.01
CA LYS A 41 -3.57 -6.59 9.30
C LYS A 41 -4.20 -5.41 10.06
N VAL A 42 -4.03 -4.19 9.59
CA VAL A 42 -4.68 -3.01 10.14
C VAL A 42 -5.96 -2.75 9.36
N LYS A 43 -7.11 -2.78 10.05
CA LYS A 43 -8.42 -2.54 9.45
C LYS A 43 -8.46 -1.21 8.68
N GLY A 44 -9.07 -1.20 7.51
CA GLY A 44 -9.21 -0.05 6.62
C GLY A 44 -7.99 0.23 5.73
N VAL A 45 -6.91 -0.55 5.87
CA VAL A 45 -5.67 -0.38 5.09
C VAL A 45 -5.60 -1.39 3.96
N ARG A 46 -5.36 -0.90 2.75
CA ARG A 46 -5.04 -1.71 1.59
C ARG A 46 -3.59 -1.45 1.19
N ALA A 47 -2.75 -2.44 1.46
CA ALA A 47 -1.34 -2.44 1.15
C ALA A 47 -1.03 -3.41 0.01
N VAL A 48 -0.29 -2.96 -1.00
CA VAL A 48 0.10 -3.78 -2.14
C VAL A 48 1.60 -3.82 -2.32
N THR A 49 2.11 -4.92 -2.88
CA THR A 49 3.47 -4.97 -3.43
C THR A 49 3.38 -4.83 -4.95
N ALA A 50 4.09 -3.87 -5.53
CA ALA A 50 4.12 -3.65 -6.98
C ALA A 50 5.50 -3.16 -7.42
N HIS A 51 6.00 -3.65 -8.56
CA HIS A 51 7.35 -3.34 -9.07
C HIS A 51 7.37 -2.94 -10.55
N ASP A 52 6.20 -2.63 -11.11
CA ASP A 52 6.03 -2.18 -12.48
C ASP A 52 5.00 -1.03 -12.56
N PRO A 53 5.04 -0.20 -13.63
CA PRO A 53 4.18 0.97 -13.73
C PRO A 53 2.68 0.66 -13.70
N PHE A 54 2.27 -0.43 -14.37
CA PHE A 54 0.86 -0.78 -14.48
C PHE A 54 0.30 -1.21 -13.12
N SER A 55 0.98 -2.11 -12.41
CA SER A 55 0.54 -2.51 -11.07
C SER A 55 0.53 -1.33 -10.08
N VAL A 56 1.50 -0.42 -10.18
CA VAL A 56 1.55 0.79 -9.35
C VAL A 56 0.38 1.72 -9.63
N GLU A 57 0.04 1.96 -10.90
CA GLU A 57 -1.13 2.75 -11.29
C GLU A 57 -2.43 2.09 -10.79
N ARG A 58 -2.62 0.80 -11.09
CA ARG A 58 -3.83 0.06 -10.70
C ARG A 58 -3.95 -0.12 -9.19
N SER A 59 -2.85 -0.03 -8.43
CA SER A 59 -2.93 -0.03 -6.96
C SER A 59 -3.84 1.09 -6.45
N VAL A 60 -3.77 2.27 -7.06
CA VAL A 60 -4.61 3.41 -6.69
C VAL A 60 -5.92 3.35 -7.47
N LEU A 61 -5.85 3.35 -8.80
CA LEU A 61 -7.04 3.54 -9.66
C LEU A 61 -8.04 2.38 -9.61
N SER A 62 -7.65 1.20 -9.12
CA SER A 62 -8.56 0.05 -8.96
C SER A 62 -8.79 -0.40 -7.54
N ASN A 63 -7.82 -0.21 -6.66
CA ASN A 63 -7.85 -0.83 -5.34
C ASN A 63 -7.84 0.22 -4.22
N ASN A 64 -7.77 1.51 -4.55
CA ASN A 64 -7.62 2.58 -3.58
C ASN A 64 -6.55 2.25 -2.51
N ALA A 65 -5.42 1.71 -2.93
CA ALA A 65 -4.37 1.25 -2.03
C ALA A 65 -3.62 2.45 -1.46
N GLN A 66 -3.71 2.64 -0.14
CA GLN A 66 -3.06 3.74 0.57
C GLN A 66 -1.59 3.42 0.88
N VAL A 67 -1.21 2.14 0.81
CA VAL A 67 0.15 1.69 1.12
C VAL A 67 0.77 0.97 -0.08
N LEU A 68 1.86 1.52 -0.60
CA LEU A 68 2.70 0.86 -1.60
C LEU A 68 3.91 0.21 -0.92
N CYS A 69 4.25 -1.01 -1.33
CA CYS A 69 5.37 -1.76 -0.81
C CYS A 69 6.37 -2.13 -1.91
N PHE A 70 7.65 -1.83 -1.70
CA PHE A 70 8.73 -2.24 -2.58
C PHE A 70 9.62 -3.31 -1.96
N GLY A 71 10.23 -4.11 -2.85
CA GLY A 71 11.24 -5.10 -2.52
C GLY A 71 12.61 -4.60 -2.95
N GLN A 72 13.49 -4.25 -2.01
CA GLN A 72 14.84 -3.78 -2.32
C GLN A 72 15.71 -4.82 -3.04
N ARG A 73 15.34 -6.11 -2.99
CA ARG A 73 15.98 -7.20 -3.74
C ARG A 73 15.31 -7.50 -5.08
N VAL A 74 14.26 -6.75 -5.44
CA VAL A 74 13.39 -7.03 -6.58
C VAL A 74 13.38 -5.88 -7.57
N VAL A 75 13.19 -4.64 -7.09
CA VAL A 75 13.13 -3.44 -7.95
C VAL A 75 14.41 -2.62 -7.84
N GLY A 76 14.97 -2.22 -9.00
CA GLY A 76 16.13 -1.34 -9.06
C GLY A 76 15.81 0.07 -8.58
N LEU A 77 16.80 0.77 -8.01
CA LEU A 77 16.60 2.06 -7.34
C LEU A 77 15.95 3.13 -8.22
N GLU A 78 16.41 3.29 -9.46
CA GLU A 78 15.87 4.31 -10.36
C GLU A 78 14.44 4.00 -10.81
N LEU A 79 14.13 2.72 -11.06
CA LEU A 79 12.75 2.30 -11.33
C LEU A 79 11.87 2.54 -10.10
N ALA A 80 12.34 2.19 -8.89
CA ALA A 80 11.60 2.41 -7.65
C ALA A 80 11.30 3.90 -7.40
N ARG A 81 12.25 4.81 -7.67
CA ARG A 81 12.02 6.27 -7.59
C ARG A 81 10.95 6.73 -8.57
N ASN A 82 11.03 6.29 -9.83
CA ASN A 82 10.06 6.64 -10.86
C ASN A 82 8.65 6.13 -10.53
N LEU A 83 8.55 4.88 -10.06
CA LEU A 83 7.30 4.28 -9.62
C LEU A 83 6.70 5.00 -8.41
N ALA A 84 7.51 5.32 -7.39
CA ALA A 84 7.03 6.08 -6.22
C ALA A 84 6.52 7.48 -6.63
N LYS A 85 7.24 8.16 -7.53
CA LYS A 85 6.84 9.47 -8.06
C LYS A 85 5.50 9.38 -8.80
N GLY A 86 5.32 8.39 -9.66
CA GLY A 86 4.04 8.17 -10.36
C GLY A 86 2.90 7.84 -9.39
N TRP A 87 3.17 6.95 -8.42
CA TRP A 87 2.20 6.56 -7.40
C TRP A 87 1.62 7.71 -6.61
N LEU A 88 2.46 8.69 -6.22
CA LEU A 88 2.03 9.90 -5.52
C LEU A 88 1.08 10.77 -6.36
N GLY A 89 1.15 10.69 -7.70
CA GLY A 89 0.29 11.45 -8.61
C GLY A 89 -1.05 10.79 -8.95
N HIS A 90 -1.20 9.48 -8.72
CA HIS A 90 -2.47 8.79 -8.99
C HIS A 90 -3.51 9.10 -7.91
N VAL A 91 -4.76 9.31 -8.32
CA VAL A 91 -5.88 9.68 -7.44
C VAL A 91 -7.01 8.66 -7.59
N TRP A 92 -7.52 8.17 -6.46
CA TRP A 92 -8.68 7.30 -6.43
C TRP A 92 -9.95 8.08 -6.76
N ASP A 93 -10.79 7.51 -7.63
CA ASP A 93 -12.12 8.03 -7.91
C ASP A 93 -13.18 7.10 -7.27
N PRO A 94 -13.92 7.56 -6.24
CA PRO A 94 -14.98 6.78 -5.62
C PRO A 94 -16.17 6.50 -6.56
N ASN A 95 -16.26 7.16 -7.71
CA ASN A 95 -17.26 6.87 -8.74
C ASN A 95 -16.74 5.93 -9.84
N SER A 96 -15.51 5.42 -9.70
CA SER A 96 -14.93 4.53 -10.70
C SER A 96 -15.67 3.18 -10.77
N PRO A 97 -15.58 2.44 -11.90
CA PRO A 97 -16.11 1.08 -12.02
C PRO A 97 -15.51 0.06 -11.02
N SER A 98 -14.46 0.45 -10.31
CA SER A 98 -13.84 -0.38 -9.27
C SER A 98 -14.40 -0.12 -7.86
N ALA A 99 -15.22 0.91 -7.65
CA ALA A 99 -15.68 1.32 -6.32
C ALA A 99 -16.40 0.18 -5.58
N ALA A 100 -17.36 -0.48 -6.24
CA ALA A 100 -18.07 -1.62 -5.66
C ALA A 100 -17.15 -2.79 -5.25
N LYS A 101 -16.00 -2.96 -5.92
CA LYS A 101 -15.00 -3.98 -5.55
C LYS A 101 -14.21 -3.56 -4.32
N VAL A 102 -13.86 -2.27 -4.21
CA VAL A 102 -13.22 -1.72 -3.01
C VAL A 102 -14.16 -1.83 -1.81
N ASP A 103 -15.44 -1.53 -1.98
CA ASP A 103 -16.44 -1.69 -0.92
C ASP A 103 -16.55 -3.14 -0.46
N ALA A 104 -16.59 -4.09 -1.42
CA ALA A 104 -16.59 -5.51 -1.10
C ALA A 104 -15.31 -5.96 -0.36
N ILE A 105 -14.13 -5.40 -0.70
CA ILE A 105 -12.88 -5.67 0.02
C ILE A 105 -12.98 -5.15 1.47
N CYS A 106 -13.48 -3.93 1.67
CA CYS A 106 -13.66 -3.36 3.01
C CYS A 106 -14.62 -4.18 3.86
N ALA A 107 -15.71 -4.68 3.28
CA ALA A 107 -16.69 -5.51 3.97
C ALA A 107 -16.11 -6.85 4.49
N ILE A 108 -15.01 -7.36 3.93
CA ILE A 108 -14.34 -8.57 4.42
C ILE A 108 -13.82 -8.36 5.85
N GLU A 109 -13.44 -7.14 6.24
CA GLU A 109 -12.88 -6.83 7.55
C GLU A 109 -13.93 -6.71 8.67
N GLU A 110 -15.21 -6.83 8.34
CA GLU A 110 -16.35 -6.68 9.26
C GLU A 110 -16.97 -8.02 9.69
N ASN A 111 -16.51 -9.11 9.06
CA ASN A 111 -16.92 -10.50 9.36
C ASN A 111 -15.86 -11.22 10.21
#